data_AF-A0ABD7GNP1-F1
#
_entry.id   AF-A0ABD7GNP1-F1
#
_cell.length_a   1.000
_cell.length_b   1.000
_cell.length_c   1.000
_cell.angle_alpha   90.00
_cell.angle_beta   90.00
_cell.angle_gamma   90.00
#
_symmetry.space_group_name_H-M   'P 1'
#
loop_
_entity.id
_entity.type
_entity.pdbx_description
1 polymer ?
#
loop_
_entity_poly.entity_id
_entity_poly.type
_entity_poly.pdbx_seq_one_letter_code
_entity_poly.pdbx_strand_id
1 'polypeptide(L)' 'LEGASERLPILVDQGERDDFLAVQLKPEALRNAADKAGHPLELRLQPGYDHSYYFIASFIEDHLRHHAGVLNG' A
#
# COMPACT_ATOMS: atom_id res chain seq x y z
N LEU A 1 -6.29 13.91 -2.83
CA LEU A 1 -5.18 13.80 -3.81
C LEU A 1 -5.22 14.95 -4.82
N GLU A 2 -6.39 15.45 -5.22
CA GLU A 2 -6.46 16.72 -5.97
C GLU A 2 -5.91 17.87 -5.11
N GLY A 3 -4.90 18.58 -5.62
CA GLY A 3 -4.28 19.74 -4.97
C GLY A 3 -2.98 19.48 -4.19
N ALA A 4 -2.50 18.23 -4.09
CA ALA A 4 -1.21 17.96 -3.48
C ALA A 4 -0.05 18.42 -4.39
N SER A 5 0.82 19.30 -3.89
CA SER A 5 2.01 19.75 -4.62
C SER A 5 3.11 18.69 -4.68
N GLU A 6 3.09 17.75 -3.74
CA GLU A 6 4.08 16.69 -3.59
C GLU A 6 3.46 15.33 -3.94
N ARG A 7 4.21 14.50 -4.66
CA ARG A 7 3.79 13.16 -5.11
C ARG A 7 4.83 12.13 -4.69
N LEU A 8 4.88 11.86 -3.40
CA LEU A 8 5.78 10.84 -2.84
C LEU A 8 5.32 9.43 -3.26
N PRO A 9 6.24 8.50 -3.53
CA PRO A 9 5.86 7.14 -3.88
C PRO A 9 5.21 6.44 -2.69
N ILE A 10 4.03 5.87 -2.92
CA ILE A 10 3.26 5.11 -1.92
C ILE A 10 3.42 3.63 -2.22
N LEU A 11 3.73 2.84 -1.19
CA LEU A 11 3.70 1.38 -1.22
C LEU A 11 2.63 0.85 -0.25
N VAL A 12 1.77 -0.04 -0.72
CA VAL A 12 0.74 -0.72 0.08
C VAL A 12 0.82 -2.22 -0.18
N ASP A 13 0.94 -3.01 0.88
CA ASP A 13 0.69 -4.45 0.84
C ASP A 13 -0.65 -4.75 1.50
N GLN A 14 -1.46 -5.57 0.85
CA GLN A 14 -2.76 -6.00 1.36
C GLN A 14 -2.85 -7.53 1.27
N GLY A 15 -3.11 -8.18 2.40
CA GLY A 15 -3.42 -9.61 2.43
C GLY A 15 -4.70 -9.91 1.66
N GLU A 16 -4.67 -10.89 0.75
CA GLU A 16 -5.84 -11.27 -0.06
C GLU A 16 -6.88 -12.07 0.75
N ARG A 17 -6.46 -12.69 1.86
CA ARG A 17 -7.33 -13.43 2.78
C ARG A 17 -7.67 -12.62 4.03
N ASP A 18 -7.54 -11.31 3.95
CA ASP A 18 -7.96 -10.40 5.02
C ASP A 18 -9.49 -10.33 5.09
N ASP A 19 -10.07 -10.70 6.23
CA ASP A 19 -11.52 -10.73 6.46
C ASP A 19 -12.17 -9.33 6.31
N PHE A 20 -11.37 -8.26 6.38
CA PHE A 20 -11.82 -6.88 6.27
C PHE A 20 -11.69 -6.30 4.86
N LEU A 21 -11.11 -7.05 3.91
CA LEU A 21 -10.72 -6.59 2.56
C LEU A 21 -11.87 -5.89 1.82
N ALA A 22 -13.02 -6.56 1.67
CA ALA A 22 -14.13 -6.06 0.85
C ALA A 22 -15.02 -5.04 1.59
N VAL A 23 -15.15 -5.18 2.91
CA VAL A 23 -16.13 -4.42 3.70
C VAL A 23 -15.55 -3.11 4.26
N GLN A 24 -14.28 -3.13 4.68
CA GLN A 24 -13.64 -1.99 5.35
C GLN A 24 -12.49 -1.42 4.51
N LEU A 25 -11.55 -2.24 4.07
CA LEU A 25 -10.26 -1.77 3.54
C LEU A 25 -10.37 -1.23 2.11
N LYS A 26 -11.04 -1.97 1.21
CA LYS A 26 -11.35 -1.57 -0.17
C LYS A 26 -10.12 -0.99 -0.91
N PRO A 27 -9.01 -1.74 -1.04
CA PRO A 27 -7.78 -1.28 -1.70
C PRO A 27 -8.00 -0.73 -3.11
N GLU A 28 -8.97 -1.29 -3.84
CA GLU A 28 -9.33 -0.83 -5.18
C GLU A 28 -9.86 0.61 -5.21
N ALA A 29 -10.50 1.09 -4.14
CA ALA A 29 -10.93 2.48 -4.06
C ALA A 29 -9.71 3.42 -4.02
N LEU A 30 -8.65 3.04 -3.30
CA LEU A 30 -7.39 3.79 -3.25
C LEU A 30 -6.67 3.73 -4.60
N ARG A 31 -6.59 2.56 -5.24
CA ARG A 31 -6.02 2.39 -6.58
C ARG A 31 -6.66 3.36 -7.58
N ASN A 32 -8.00 3.31 -7.68
CA ASN A 32 -8.76 4.16 -8.58
C ASN A 32 -8.55 5.66 -8.29
N ALA A 33 -8.44 6.06 -7.02
CA ALA A 33 -8.19 7.45 -6.65
C ALA A 33 -6.76 7.90 -7.00
N ALA A 34 -5.75 7.04 -6.79
CA ALA A 34 -4.37 7.31 -7.15
C ALA A 34 -4.20 7.43 -8.67
N ASP A 35 -4.81 6.52 -9.44
CA ASP A 35 -4.76 6.54 -10.90
C ASP A 35 -5.39 7.83 -11.46
N LYS A 36 -6.57 8.22 -10.94
CA LYS A 36 -7.24 9.48 -11.33
C LYS A 36 -6.39 10.72 -11.02
N ALA A 37 -5.66 10.70 -9.91
CA ALA A 37 -4.82 11.81 -9.49
C ALA A 37 -3.41 11.79 -10.12
N GLY A 38 -3.04 10.73 -10.84
CA GLY A 38 -1.68 10.51 -11.32
C GLY A 38 -0.66 10.39 -10.18
N HIS A 39 -1.06 9.81 -9.05
CA HIS A 39 -0.20 9.64 -7.88
C HIS A 39 0.56 8.32 -7.96
N PRO A 40 1.88 8.27 -7.71
CA PRO A 40 2.64 7.03 -7.73
C PRO A 40 2.22 6.13 -6.56
N LEU A 41 1.41 5.12 -6.87
CA LEU A 41 0.98 4.08 -5.92
C LEU A 41 1.39 2.70 -6.45
N GLU A 42 2.21 2.01 -5.67
CA GLU A 42 2.41 0.58 -5.76
C GLU A 42 1.49 -0.10 -4.72
N LEU A 43 0.55 -0.91 -5.18
CA LEU A 43 -0.34 -1.68 -4.32
C LEU A 43 -0.22 -3.15 -4.73
N ARG A 44 0.23 -3.97 -3.79
CA ARG A 44 0.51 -5.39 -3.96
C ARG A 44 -0.51 -6.19 -3.16
N LEU A 45 -1.26 -7.05 -3.84
CA LEU A 45 -2.10 -8.05 -3.17
C LEU A 45 -1.23 -9.26 -2.86
N GLN A 46 -1.23 -9.69 -1.60
CA GLN A 46 -0.39 -10.78 -1.10
C GLN A 46 -1.25 -12.04 -0.90
N PRO A 47 -1.15 -13.04 -1.80
CA PRO A 47 -1.99 -14.23 -1.74
C PRO A 47 -1.75 -15.03 -0.48
N GLY A 48 -2.83 -15.46 0.17
CA GLY A 48 -2.73 -16.31 1.36
C GLY A 48 -2.56 -15.56 2.69
N TYR A 49 -2.24 -14.27 2.66
CA TYR A 49 -1.98 -13.47 3.86
C TYR A 49 -3.25 -12.81 4.43
N ASP A 50 -3.25 -12.64 5.75
CA ASP A 50 -4.37 -12.14 6.56
C ASP A 50 -4.08 -10.74 7.14
N HIS A 51 -4.83 -10.34 8.17
CA HIS A 51 -4.71 -9.05 8.86
C HIS A 51 -3.72 -9.07 10.05
N SER A 52 -2.91 -10.12 10.20
CA SER A 52 -2.10 -10.31 11.41
C SER A 52 -0.73 -9.65 11.35
N TYR A 53 -0.05 -9.59 12.50
CA TYR A 53 1.37 -9.22 12.54
C TYR A 53 2.28 -10.22 11.80
N TYR A 54 1.85 -11.46 11.55
CA TYR A 54 2.63 -12.39 10.72
C TYR A 54 2.69 -11.92 9.27
N PHE A 55 1.57 -11.38 8.75
CA PHE A 55 1.56 -10.74 7.45
C PHE A 55 2.50 -9.53 7.42
N ILE A 56 2.35 -8.61 8.37
CA ILE A 56 3.19 -7.40 8.44
C ILE A 56 4.67 -7.77 8.47
N ALA A 57 5.07 -8.68 9.37
CA ALA A 57 6.45 -9.09 9.53
C ALA A 57 7.04 -9.75 8.27
N SER A 58 6.21 -10.37 7.43
CA SER A 58 6.66 -11.03 6.19
C SER A 58 7.14 -10.03 5.13
N PHE A 59 6.60 -8.81 5.13
CA PHE A 59 6.89 -7.79 4.11
C PHE A 59 7.52 -6.51 4.68
N ILE A 60 7.75 -6.44 5.99
CA ILE A 60 8.27 -5.22 6.64
C ILE A 60 9.65 -4.81 6.12
N GLU A 61 10.49 -5.75 5.69
CA GLU A 61 11.80 -5.43 5.12
C GLU A 61 11.68 -4.61 3.82
N ASP A 62 10.74 -4.97 2.94
CA ASP A 62 10.48 -4.23 1.70
C ASP A 62 10.04 -2.79 2.01
N HIS A 63 9.17 -2.61 3.00
CA HIS A 63 8.69 -1.29 3.44
C HIS A 63 9.83 -0.44 4.01
N LEU A 64 10.72 -1.04 4.80
CA LEU A 64 11.90 -0.34 5.32
C LEU A 64 12.82 0.09 4.18
N ARG A 65 13.03 -0.75 3.16
CA ARG A 65 13.84 -0.39 1.97
C ARG A 65 13.18 0.70 1.14
N HIS A 66 11.87 0.63 0.93
CA HIS A 66 11.08 1.67 0.27
C HIS A 66 11.27 3.03 0.94
N HIS A 67 11.09 3.08 2.27
CA HIS A 67 11.27 4.30 3.04
C HIS A 67 12.72 4.78 3.07
N ALA A 68 13.70 3.87 3.23
CA ALA A 68 15.12 4.23 3.21
C ALA A 68 15.53 4.88 1.87
N GLY A 69 14.92 4.49 0.75
CA GLY A 69 15.17 5.09 -0.56
C GLY A 69 14.71 6.54 -0.70
N VAL A 70 13.73 6.97 0.11
CA VAL A 70 13.16 8.33 0.03
C VAL A 70 13.52 9.23 1.21
N LEU A 71 13.88 8.66 2.36
CA LEU A 71 14.25 9.41 3.57
C LEU A 71 15.73 9.75 3.68
N ASN A 72 16.61 9.02 2.99
CA ASN A 72 18.06 9.26 3.02
C ASN A 72 18.53 10.24 1.93
N GLY A 73 17.62 11.07 1.39
CA GLY A 73 17.91 12.11 0.40
C GLY A 73 18.44 13.40 1.02
#